data_AF-A0A2M6VSU0-F1
#
_entry.id   AF-A0A2M6VSU0-F1
#
_cell.length_a   1.000
_cell.length_b   1.000
_cell.length_c   1.000
_cell.angle_alpha   90.00
_cell.angle_beta   90.00
_cell.angle_gamma   90.00
#
_symmetry.space_group_name_H-M   'P 1'
#
loop_
_entity.id
_entity.type
_entity.pdbx_description
1 polymer ?
#
loop_
_entity_poly.entity_id
_entity_poly.type
_entity_poly.pdbx_seq_one_letter_code
_entity_poly.pdbx_strand_id
1 'polypeptide(L)'
;MQRRHQAIPLQQAAQESPTFARLSELIRASSDRLQAIRGLLPAPLRASVQAGPIDEGCWCLLVSSNAVAAKLRQLLPALQAHLLQKGLAVTSIRIKVQNRVV
;
A
#
# COMPACT_ATOMS: atom_id res chain seq x y z
N MET A 1 5.45 13.36 26.71
CA MET A 1 5.63 11.93 26.38
C MET A 1 6.12 11.79 24.95
N GLN A 2 7.44 11.64 24.75
CA GLN A 2 8.05 11.48 23.43
C GLN A 2 7.90 10.03 22.96
N ARG A 3 7.11 9.79 21.90
CA ARG A 3 7.07 8.49 21.21
C ARG A 3 8.39 8.28 20.47
N ARG A 4 9.28 7.51 21.08
CA ARG A 4 10.54 7.08 20.47
C ARG A 4 10.22 5.98 19.45
N HIS A 5 10.31 6.32 18.17
CA HIS A 5 10.16 5.38 17.07
C HIS A 5 11.41 4.52 16.98
N GLN A 6 11.48 3.46 17.79
CA GLN A 6 12.46 2.39 17.56
C GLN A 6 12.03 1.64 16.29
N ALA A 7 12.81 1.78 15.22
CA ALA A 7 12.68 0.95 14.04
C ALA A 7 13.17 -0.46 14.40
N ILE A 8 12.29 -1.26 15.01
CA ILE A 8 12.57 -2.67 15.26
C ILE A 8 12.50 -3.40 13.91
N PRO A 9 13.55 -4.14 13.53
CA PRO A 9 13.54 -4.95 12.32
C PRO A 9 12.37 -5.94 12.36
N LEU A 10 11.56 -5.90 11.31
CA LEU A 10 10.30 -6.64 11.18
C LEU A 10 10.46 -8.16 11.35
N GLN A 11 11.65 -8.71 11.08
CA GLN A 11 11.99 -10.12 11.31
C GLN A 11 12.08 -10.52 12.79
N GLN A 12 12.51 -9.63 13.69
CA GLN A 12 12.62 -9.95 15.12
C GLN A 12 11.25 -9.92 15.81
N ALA A 13 10.38 -8.97 15.44
CA ALA A 13 9.04 -8.89 16.03
C ALA A 13 8.14 -10.07 15.62
N ALA A 14 8.35 -10.66 14.44
CA ALA A 14 7.57 -11.80 13.95
C ALA A 14 7.82 -13.11 14.75
N GLN A 15 8.95 -13.23 15.44
CA GLN A 15 9.30 -14.43 16.22
C GLN A 15 8.62 -14.45 17.61
N GLU A 16 8.20 -13.30 18.14
CA GLU A 16 7.73 -13.18 19.52
C GLU A 16 6.20 -13.16 19.67
N SER A 17 5.44 -12.98 18.58
CA SER A 17 3.97 -13.05 18.67
C SER A 17 3.28 -13.35 17.33
N PRO A 18 2.27 -14.26 17.30
CA PRO A 18 1.52 -14.63 16.10
C PRO A 18 0.82 -13.44 15.42
N THR A 19 0.56 -12.36 16.18
CA THR A 19 0.00 -11.10 15.65
C THR A 19 1.00 -10.38 14.74
N PHE A 20 2.30 -10.46 15.02
CA PHE A 20 3.33 -9.84 14.18
C PHE A 20 3.62 -10.64 12.91
N ALA A 21 3.54 -11.97 12.96
CA ALA A 21 3.62 -12.81 11.76
C ALA A 21 2.50 -12.42 10.77
N ARG A 22 1.26 -12.30 11.25
CA ARG A 22 0.12 -11.85 10.45
C ARG A 22 0.30 -10.43 9.90
N LEU A 23 0.82 -9.50 10.72
CA LEU A 23 1.12 -8.13 10.26
C LEU A 23 2.18 -8.13 9.14
N SER A 24 3.21 -8.96 9.27
CA SER A 24 4.29 -9.09 8.28
C SER A 24 3.76 -9.62 6.95
N GLU A 25 2.88 -10.61 6.99
CA GLU A 25 2.17 -11.13 5.81
C GLU A 25 1.34 -10.04 5.12
N LEU A 26 0.60 -9.24 5.89
CA LEU A 26 -0.20 -8.14 5.35
C LEU A 26 0.67 -7.06 4.69
N ILE A 27 1.81 -6.71 5.27
CA ILE A 27 2.76 -5.74 4.72
C ILE A 27 3.35 -6.27 3.41
N ARG A 28 3.74 -7.55 3.37
CA ARG A 28 4.26 -8.20 2.16
C ARG A 28 3.20 -8.26 1.08
N ALA A 29 2.00 -8.72 1.40
CA ALA A 29 0.87 -8.80 0.48
C ALA A 29 0.47 -7.43 -0.10
N SER A 30 0.61 -6.35 0.67
CA SER A 30 0.41 -4.99 0.19
C SER A 30 1.54 -4.53 -0.74
N SER A 31 2.78 -4.86 -0.40
CA SER A 31 3.96 -4.54 -1.22
C SER A 31 3.91 -5.26 -2.58
N ASP A 32 3.53 -6.53 -2.60
CA ASP A 32 3.41 -7.34 -3.81
C ASP A 32 2.35 -6.76 -4.77
N ARG A 33 1.22 -6.28 -4.22
CA ARG A 33 0.19 -5.56 -5.01
C ARG A 33 0.74 -4.26 -5.62
N LEU A 34 1.54 -3.49 -4.87
CA LEU A 34 2.17 -2.29 -5.42
C LEU A 34 3.14 -2.62 -6.56
N GLN A 35 3.96 -3.66 -6.39
CA GLN A 35 4.88 -4.12 -7.43
C GLN A 35 4.11 -4.60 -8.67
N ALA A 36 3.01 -5.33 -8.49
CA ALA A 36 2.16 -5.78 -9.58
C ALA A 36 1.62 -4.62 -10.42
N ILE A 37 1.19 -3.51 -9.78
CA ILE A 37 0.63 -2.36 -10.51
C ILE A 37 1.67 -1.36 -11.03
N ARG A 38 2.94 -1.46 -10.61
CA ARG A 38 3.97 -0.46 -10.95
C ARG A 38 4.17 -0.26 -12.46
N GLY A 39 3.99 -1.31 -13.25
CA GLY A 39 4.07 -1.25 -14.71
C GLY A 39 2.96 -0.42 -15.36
N LEU A 40 1.77 -0.37 -14.74
CA LEU A 40 0.63 0.41 -15.22
C LEU A 40 0.69 1.88 -14.78
N LEU A 41 1.48 2.19 -13.75
CA LEU A 41 1.65 3.56 -13.29
C LEU A 41 2.58 4.33 -14.24
N PRO A 42 2.18 5.53 -14.71
CA PRO A 42 3.06 6.47 -15.40
C PRO A 42 4.32 6.75 -14.57
N ALA A 43 5.47 6.87 -15.22
CA ALA A 43 6.77 7.03 -14.56
C ALA A 43 6.79 8.16 -13.48
N PRO A 44 6.21 9.35 -13.72
CA PRO A 44 6.20 10.42 -12.71
C PRO A 44 5.41 10.08 -11.44
N LEU A 45 4.43 9.17 -11.53
CA LEU A 45 3.59 8.81 -10.38
C LEU A 45 4.23 7.72 -9.49
N ARG A 46 5.20 6.95 -10.00
CA ARG A 46 5.74 5.77 -9.29
C ARG A 46 6.39 6.12 -7.95
N ALA A 47 7.06 7.27 -7.85
CA ALA A 47 7.66 7.74 -6.60
C ALA A 47 6.63 8.38 -5.65
N SER A 48 5.50 8.82 -6.19
CA SER A 48 4.45 9.54 -5.48
C SER A 48 3.35 8.64 -4.92
N VAL A 49 3.44 7.32 -5.14
CA VAL A 49 2.47 6.30 -4.70
C VAL A 49 3.19 5.27 -3.83
N GLN A 50 2.65 5.01 -2.64
CA GLN A 50 3.15 4.03 -1.69
C GLN A 50 2.05 3.02 -1.32
N ALA A 51 2.48 1.81 -0.96
CA ALA A 51 1.59 0.76 -0.50
C ALA A 51 1.09 1.11 0.90
N GLY A 52 -0.22 1.14 1.09
CA GLY A 52 -0.86 1.32 2.39
C GLY A 52 -1.30 -0.02 2.99
N PRO A 53 -2.00 0.00 4.14
CA PRO A 53 -2.52 -1.22 4.73
C PRO A 53 -3.56 -1.91 3.82
N ILE A 54 -3.66 -3.23 3.95
CA ILE A 54 -4.74 -4.03 3.38
C ILE A 54 -5.57 -4.59 4.53
N ASP A 55 -6.87 -4.35 4.48
CA ASP A 55 -7.81 -4.70 5.53
C ASP A 55 -9.13 -5.16 4.91
N GLU A 56 -9.58 -6.36 5.25
CA GLU A 56 -10.85 -6.94 4.77
C GLU A 56 -11.08 -6.83 3.24
N GLY A 57 -10.02 -7.04 2.45
CA GLY A 57 -10.07 -6.93 0.99
C GLY A 57 -10.06 -5.48 0.44
N CYS A 58 -10.05 -4.47 1.31
CA CYS A 58 -9.81 -3.09 0.95
C CYS A 58 -8.31 -2.78 1.00
N TRP A 59 -7.74 -2.35 -0.12
CA TRP A 59 -6.33 -1.95 -0.19
C TRP A 59 -6.18 -0.44 -0.22
N CYS A 60 -5.36 0.12 0.66
CA CYS A 60 -5.11 1.55 0.71
C CYS A 60 -3.85 1.90 -0.11
N LEU A 61 -3.94 2.92 -0.95
CA LEU A 61 -2.81 3.55 -1.62
C LEU A 61 -2.56 4.92 -1.00
N LEU A 62 -1.33 5.13 -0.57
CA LEU A 62 -0.92 6.40 -0.01
C LEU A 62 -0.26 7.24 -1.11
N VAL A 63 -0.67 8.50 -1.24
CA VAL A 63 -0.19 9.38 -2.31
C VAL A 63 0.29 10.72 -1.77
N SER A 64 1.24 11.32 -2.46
CA SER A 64 1.88 12.59 -2.03
C SER A 64 1.04 13.85 -2.27
N SER A 65 0.03 13.81 -3.17
CA SER A 65 -0.79 14.99 -3.47
C SER A 65 -2.18 14.65 -4.00
N ASN A 66 -3.08 15.64 -3.98
CA ASN A 66 -4.42 15.53 -4.56
C ASN A 66 -4.39 15.32 -6.08
N ALA A 67 -3.42 15.90 -6.79
CA ALA A 67 -3.28 15.71 -8.24
C ALA A 67 -2.93 14.25 -8.57
N VAL A 68 -2.00 13.65 -7.82
CA VAL A 68 -1.65 12.23 -7.94
C VAL A 68 -2.87 11.37 -7.59
N ALA A 69 -3.62 11.72 -6.53
CA ALA A 69 -4.84 11.02 -6.14
C ALA A 69 -5.89 11.03 -7.26
N ALA A 70 -6.13 12.19 -7.88
CA ALA A 70 -7.09 12.33 -8.97
C ALA A 70 -6.68 11.48 -10.19
N LYS A 71 -5.41 11.52 -10.58
CA LYS A 71 -4.93 10.69 -11.70
C LYS A 71 -5.02 9.20 -11.39
N LEU A 72 -4.70 8.80 -10.15
CA LEU A 72 -4.79 7.41 -9.72
C LEU A 72 -6.25 6.92 -9.71
N ARG A 73 -7.21 7.76 -9.29
CA ARG A 73 -8.65 7.45 -9.38
C ARG A 73 -9.09 7.13 -10.81
N GLN A 74 -8.58 7.86 -11.81
CA GLN A 74 -8.87 7.56 -13.21
C GLN A 74 -8.32 6.19 -13.67
N LEU A 75 -7.24 5.71 -13.02
CA LEU A 75 -6.62 4.43 -13.36
C LEU A 75 -7.19 3.25 -12.55
N LEU A 76 -8.01 3.50 -11.52
CA LEU A 76 -8.51 2.46 -10.60
C LEU A 76 -9.11 1.24 -11.31
N PRO A 77 -9.99 1.38 -12.31
CA PRO A 77 -10.57 0.21 -12.98
C PRO A 77 -9.50 -0.68 -13.63
N ALA A 78 -8.51 -0.08 -14.29
CA ALA A 78 -7.40 -0.81 -14.90
C ALA A 78 -6.50 -1.48 -13.85
N LEU A 79 -6.25 -0.80 -12.72
CA LEU A 79 -5.49 -1.36 -11.61
C LEU A 79 -6.19 -2.57 -10.99
N GLN A 80 -7.49 -2.48 -10.72
CA GLN A 80 -8.28 -3.59 -10.17
C GLN A 80 -8.32 -4.78 -11.11
N ALA A 81 -8.56 -4.55 -12.41
CA ALA A 81 -8.55 -5.62 -13.41
C ALA A 81 -7.19 -6.32 -13.47
N HIS A 82 -6.09 -5.57 -13.40
CA HIS A 82 -4.74 -6.15 -13.42
C HIS A 82 -4.41 -6.95 -12.16
N LEU A 83 -4.83 -6.46 -10.99
CA LEU A 83 -4.69 -7.19 -9.73
C LEU A 83 -5.48 -8.49 -9.76
N LEU A 84 -6.71 -8.47 -10.29
CA LEU A 84 -7.53 -9.66 -10.47
C LEU A 84 -6.84 -10.69 -11.37
N GLN A 85 -6.30 -10.26 -12.52
CA GLN A 85 -5.56 -11.14 -13.45
C GLN A 85 -4.32 -11.78 -12.82
N LYS A 86 -3.69 -11.11 -11.86
CA LYS A 86 -2.51 -11.61 -11.13
C LYS A 86 -2.86 -12.45 -9.90
N GLY A 87 -4.14 -12.73 -9.63
CA GLY A 87 -4.58 -13.44 -8.43
C GLY A 87 -4.44 -12.62 -7.14
N LEU A 88 -4.21 -11.30 -7.26
CA LEU A 88 -4.03 -10.36 -6.15
C LEU A 88 -5.26 -9.45 -5.98
N ALA A 89 -6.45 -9.99 -6.28
CA ALA A 89 -7.70 -9.25 -6.27
C ALA A 89 -7.93 -8.48 -4.95
N VAL A 90 -8.61 -7.34 -5.09
CA VAL A 90 -9.02 -6.47 -3.99
C VAL A 90 -10.46 -6.05 -4.21
N THR A 91 -11.26 -6.06 -3.16
CA THR A 91 -12.67 -5.65 -3.19
C THR A 91 -12.79 -4.17 -3.49
N SER A 92 -11.91 -3.36 -2.89
CA SER A 92 -11.86 -1.91 -3.15
C SER A 92 -10.44 -1.37 -3.00
N ILE A 93 -10.19 -0.23 -3.65
CA ILE A 93 -8.95 0.52 -3.48
C ILE A 93 -9.30 1.89 -2.90
N ARG A 94 -8.81 2.18 -1.69
CA ARG A 94 -8.91 3.50 -1.06
C ARG A 94 -7.66 4.30 -1.36
N ILE A 95 -7.80 5.61 -1.60
CA ILE A 95 -6.66 6.50 -1.86
C ILE A 95 -6.61 7.54 -0.74
N LYS A 96 -5.49 7.61 -0.04
CA LYS A 96 -5.26 8.57 1.04
C LYS A 96 -4.08 9.47 0.69
N VAL A 97 -4.32 10.78 0.70
CA VAL A 97 -3.25 11.77 0.54
C VAL A 97 -2.50 11.86 1.87
N GLN A 98 -1.18 11.66 1.85
CA GLN A 98 -0.33 11.90 3.00
C GLN A 98 -0.16 13.41 3.15
N ASN A 99 -0.83 14.01 4.14
CA ASN A 99 -0.52 15.37 4.51
C ASN A 99 0.83 15.36 5.24
N ARG A 100 1.84 16.00 4.68
CA ARG A 100 3.12 16.17 5.36
C ARG A 100 2.84 17.08 6.55
N VAL A 101 2.84 16.51 7.76
CA VAL A 101 2.92 17.32 8.98
C VAL A 101 4.34 17.87 8.98
N VAL A 102 4.45 19.17 8.70
CA VAL A 102 5.69 19.94 8.79
C VAL A 102 5.88 20.38 10.23
#